data_AF-A0A0H3FYJ1-F1
#
_entry.id   AF-A0A0H3FYJ1-F1
#
_cell.length_a   1.000
_cell.length_b   1.000
_cell.length_c   1.000
_cell.angle_alpha   90.00
_cell.angle_beta   90.00
_cell.angle_gamma   90.00
#
_symmetry.space_group_name_H-M   'P 1'
#
loop_
_entity.id
_entity.type
_entity.pdbx_description
1 polymer ?
#
loop_
_entity_poly.entity_id
_entity_poly.type
_entity_poly.pdbx_seq_one_letter_code
_entity_poly.pdbx_strand_id
1 'polypeptide(L)'
;MSRLVVVSNRIATPNDKKASAGGLAVGILGALKASGGTWFGWSGEIGDDSQPLKKVSKGDISWASFNLSEEDHELYYNQFSNAVLWPAFHYRLDLVNFQRPAWEGYLRVNAAVAQKLLPLLADDDMVWVHDYHLLPFASELRKNGVKNRIGFFLHIPFPTPEIFNALPPHAELLEQLCDYDLLGFQTENDRQAFVDCVAQQTTLSEVGHQQYRAWGKTFRTAVYPISIEPQEVARSASGPLPPKLAQLKAELKGVKNIFSVERLDYSKGLPERFQAYEALLENYPQHRGKIRYTQIAPTSRGDVQAYQDIRHQLETAAGRINGHYGQLGWTPLYYLNQHFDRKLLMKVFRYSDVGLVTPLRDGMNLVAKEFVAAQDPENPGVLVLSQFAGAANELTSALIVNPYDRDEVAAALDRALTMPLAERIIRHGKMLKAIESNDIDNWQAQFVADLKRVKSPEDSCQQPTVVTPSA
;
A
#
# COMPACT_ATOMS: atom_id res chain seq x y z
N MET A 1 -11.74 11.21 -26.00
CA MET A 1 -11.71 11.09 -24.53
C MET A 1 -10.31 11.45 -24.11
N SER A 2 -10.14 12.25 -23.06
CA SER A 2 -8.83 12.57 -22.50
C SER A 2 -8.07 11.29 -22.13
N ARG A 3 -6.84 11.17 -22.63
CA ARG A 3 -5.96 10.04 -22.34
C ARG A 3 -5.47 10.12 -20.89
N LEU A 4 -5.24 8.96 -20.27
CA LEU A 4 -4.72 8.85 -18.92
C LEU A 4 -3.19 8.68 -18.94
N VAL A 5 -2.48 9.49 -18.18
CA VAL A 5 -1.03 9.41 -17.98
C VAL A 5 -0.77 9.06 -16.53
N VAL A 6 -0.46 7.78 -16.27
CA VAL A 6 -0.15 7.28 -14.94
C VAL A 6 1.34 7.44 -14.66
N VAL A 7 1.68 8.02 -13.52
CA VAL A 7 3.05 8.22 -13.06
C VAL A 7 3.23 7.49 -11.73
N SER A 8 4.19 6.57 -11.66
CA SER A 8 4.55 5.89 -10.41
C SER A 8 6.06 5.74 -10.30
N ASN A 9 6.56 5.58 -9.08
CA ASN A 9 8.01 5.44 -8.87
C ASN A 9 8.59 4.31 -9.74
N ARG A 10 7.98 3.12 -9.73
CA ARG A 10 8.39 1.98 -10.56
C ARG A 10 7.24 1.54 -11.47
N ILE A 11 7.54 1.13 -12.70
CA ILE A 11 6.56 0.57 -13.63
C ILE A 11 6.61 -0.96 -13.68
N ALA A 12 5.45 -1.58 -13.93
CA ALA A 12 5.39 -2.99 -14.32
C ALA A 12 5.41 -3.08 -15.85
N THR A 13 6.58 -3.39 -16.42
CA THR A 13 6.69 -3.54 -17.88
C THR A 13 5.86 -4.73 -18.37
N PRO A 14 5.38 -4.73 -19.64
CA PRO A 14 4.56 -5.81 -20.18
C PRO A 14 5.19 -7.21 -20.12
N ASN A 15 6.52 -7.26 -20.06
CA ASN A 15 7.30 -8.50 -20.03
C ASN A 15 7.64 -8.95 -18.60
N ASP A 16 7.47 -8.07 -17.60
CA ASP A 16 7.69 -8.41 -16.21
C ASP A 16 6.41 -8.99 -15.58
N LYS A 17 6.26 -10.31 -15.75
CA LYS A 17 5.14 -11.07 -15.17
C LYS A 17 5.10 -11.02 -13.64
N LYS A 18 6.20 -10.67 -12.96
CA LYS A 18 6.26 -10.60 -11.49
C LYS A 18 5.77 -9.24 -10.98
N ALA A 19 6.20 -8.15 -11.61
CA ALA A 19 5.77 -6.80 -11.25
C ALA A 19 4.30 -6.51 -11.62
N SER A 20 3.77 -7.15 -12.66
CA SER A 20 2.39 -6.95 -13.15
C SER A 20 1.31 -7.65 -12.33
N ALA A 21 1.66 -8.44 -11.32
CA ALA A 21 0.72 -9.24 -10.52
C ALA A 21 0.33 -8.59 -9.17
N GLY A 22 0.91 -7.44 -8.79
CA GLY A 22 0.56 -6.73 -7.56
C GLY A 22 -0.69 -5.87 -7.71
N GLY A 23 -1.46 -5.67 -6.63
CA GLY A 23 -2.75 -4.97 -6.67
C GLY A 23 -2.71 -3.56 -7.27
N LEU A 24 -1.64 -2.79 -7.03
CA LEU A 24 -1.45 -1.48 -7.67
C LEU A 24 -1.28 -1.58 -9.19
N ALA A 25 -0.43 -2.51 -9.67
CA ALA A 25 -0.20 -2.67 -11.10
C ALA A 25 -1.48 -3.14 -11.81
N VAL A 26 -2.24 -4.02 -11.18
CA VAL A 26 -3.54 -4.48 -11.67
C VAL A 26 -4.52 -3.30 -11.85
N GLY A 27 -4.70 -2.48 -10.81
CA GLY A 27 -5.60 -1.31 -10.88
C GLY A 27 -5.12 -0.23 -11.85
N ILE A 28 -3.82 0.02 -11.95
CA ILE A 28 -3.31 0.96 -12.96
C ILE A 28 -3.59 0.44 -14.38
N LEU A 29 -3.35 -0.85 -14.62
CA LEU A 29 -3.58 -1.47 -15.93
C LEU A 29 -5.06 -1.53 -16.30
N GLY A 30 -5.97 -1.73 -15.34
CA GLY A 30 -7.42 -1.63 -15.56
C GLY A 30 -7.82 -0.24 -16.07
N ALA A 31 -7.34 0.81 -15.40
CA ALA A 31 -7.63 2.19 -15.74
C ALA A 31 -7.10 2.57 -17.13
N LEU A 32 -5.86 2.16 -17.42
CA LEU A 32 -5.21 2.37 -18.72
C LEU A 32 -5.88 1.58 -19.84
N LYS A 33 -6.37 0.36 -19.59
CA LYS A 33 -7.16 -0.39 -20.60
C LYS A 33 -8.47 0.30 -20.94
N ALA A 34 -9.12 0.94 -19.96
CA ALA A 34 -10.40 1.60 -20.15
C ALA A 34 -10.29 2.95 -20.88
N SER A 35 -9.22 3.71 -20.64
CA SER A 35 -9.06 5.06 -21.20
C SER A 35 -8.00 5.16 -22.31
N GLY A 36 -7.21 4.11 -22.53
CA GLY A 36 -5.93 4.20 -23.22
C GLY A 36 -4.93 5.05 -22.42
N GLY A 37 -3.66 4.98 -22.81
CA GLY A 37 -2.69 6.00 -22.43
C GLY A 37 -1.31 5.50 -22.04
N THR A 38 -0.67 6.22 -21.12
CA THR A 38 0.75 6.03 -20.84
C THR A 38 0.99 5.70 -19.37
N TRP A 39 1.79 4.67 -19.10
CA TRP A 39 2.39 4.44 -17.80
C TRP A 39 3.87 4.86 -17.82
N PHE A 40 4.19 5.90 -17.04
CA PHE A 40 5.52 6.49 -16.94
C PHE A 40 6.14 6.26 -15.56
N GLY A 41 7.45 5.96 -15.50
CA GLY A 41 8.17 5.76 -14.23
C GLY A 41 9.53 5.08 -14.38
N TRP A 42 10.19 4.78 -13.26
CA TRP A 42 11.49 4.11 -13.26
C TRP A 42 11.37 2.65 -13.73
N SER A 43 12.33 2.20 -14.53
CA SER A 43 12.45 0.82 -15.02
C SER A 43 12.76 -0.19 -13.91
N GLY A 44 13.37 0.26 -12.80
CA GLY A 44 13.99 -0.59 -11.79
C GLY A 44 15.48 -0.84 -12.04
N GLU A 45 16.06 -0.28 -13.10
CA GLU A 45 17.48 -0.40 -13.43
C GLU A 45 18.24 0.86 -12.99
N ILE A 46 19.41 0.65 -12.37
CA ILE A 46 20.38 1.71 -12.11
C ILE A 46 21.29 1.82 -13.34
N GLY A 47 21.50 3.03 -13.84
CA GLY A 47 22.32 3.26 -15.02
C GLY A 47 22.35 4.74 -15.43
N ASP A 48 22.83 4.99 -16.63
CA ASP A 48 22.90 6.34 -17.21
C ASP A 48 21.48 6.92 -17.38
N ASP A 49 21.19 7.97 -16.61
CA ASP A 49 19.91 8.66 -16.56
C ASP A 49 19.74 9.72 -17.65
N SER A 50 20.79 9.97 -18.46
CA SER A 50 20.76 10.84 -19.64
C SER A 50 20.23 10.13 -20.90
N GLN A 51 20.12 8.80 -20.85
CA GLN A 51 19.58 8.01 -21.96
C GLN A 51 18.12 8.40 -22.28
N PRO A 52 17.72 8.32 -23.56
CA PRO A 52 16.34 8.59 -23.95
C PRO A 52 15.39 7.58 -23.30
N LEU A 53 14.15 8.00 -23.09
CA LEU A 53 13.11 7.14 -22.52
C LEU A 53 12.93 5.88 -23.36
N LYS A 54 12.94 4.73 -22.69
CA LYS A 54 12.59 3.46 -23.31
C LYS A 54 11.07 3.37 -23.41
N LYS A 55 10.55 3.31 -24.63
CA LYS A 55 9.11 3.24 -24.91
C LYS A 55 8.73 1.85 -25.43
N VAL A 56 7.66 1.29 -24.88
CA VAL A 56 7.06 0.02 -25.32
C VAL A 56 5.56 0.23 -25.43
N SER A 57 4.91 -0.23 -26.49
CA SER A 57 3.45 -0.12 -26.64
C SER A 57 2.83 -1.49 -26.86
N LYS A 58 1.66 -1.72 -26.27
CA LYS A 58 0.87 -2.96 -26.43
C LYS A 58 -0.61 -2.62 -26.37
N GLY A 59 -1.29 -2.75 -27.51
CA GLY A 59 -2.65 -2.21 -27.66
C GLY A 59 -2.64 -0.69 -27.48
N ASP A 60 -3.63 -0.16 -26.77
CA ASP A 60 -3.79 1.29 -26.53
C ASP A 60 -2.99 1.81 -25.33
N ILE A 61 -2.06 1.00 -24.80
CA ILE A 61 -1.22 1.35 -23.66
C ILE A 61 0.22 1.48 -24.11
N SER A 62 0.86 2.56 -23.68
CA SER A 62 2.29 2.81 -23.84
C SER A 62 2.96 2.86 -22.47
N TRP A 63 4.14 2.27 -22.37
CA TRP A 63 5.01 2.34 -21.21
C TRP A 63 6.20 3.19 -21.59
N ALA A 64 6.56 4.16 -20.75
CA ALA A 64 7.73 5.00 -20.94
C ALA A 64 8.58 4.94 -19.66
N SER A 65 9.77 4.36 -19.74
CA SER A 65 10.65 4.21 -18.58
C SER A 65 11.97 4.94 -18.71
N PHE A 66 12.49 5.37 -17.56
CA PHE A 66 13.84 5.89 -17.40
C PHE A 66 14.63 5.03 -16.39
N ASN A 67 15.95 5.19 -16.41
CA ASN A 67 16.85 4.65 -15.39
C ASN A 67 17.21 5.76 -14.41
N LEU A 68 17.56 5.38 -13.18
CA LEU A 68 18.13 6.27 -12.17
C LEU A 68 19.64 6.09 -12.16
N SER A 69 20.39 7.18 -11.97
CA SER A 69 21.81 7.07 -11.63
C SER A 69 21.96 6.42 -10.25
N GLU A 70 23.17 5.94 -9.93
CA GLU A 70 23.45 5.37 -8.62
C GLU A 70 23.27 6.40 -7.49
N GLU A 71 23.70 7.64 -7.73
CA GLU A 71 23.51 8.76 -6.81
C GLU A 71 22.02 9.10 -6.60
N ASP A 72 21.24 9.15 -7.68
CA ASP A 72 19.80 9.45 -7.60
C ASP A 72 19.06 8.34 -6.88
N HIS A 73 19.38 7.08 -7.18
CA HIS A 73 18.81 5.95 -6.48
C HIS A 73 19.11 6.03 -4.97
N GLU A 74 20.34 6.37 -4.59
CA GLU A 74 20.71 6.48 -3.20
C GLU A 74 20.00 7.64 -2.48
N LEU A 75 20.11 8.87 -3.01
CA LEU A 75 19.57 10.06 -2.35
C LEU A 75 18.03 10.10 -2.35
N TYR A 76 17.40 9.86 -3.50
CA TYR A 76 15.95 9.96 -3.65
C TYR A 76 15.22 8.72 -3.13
N TYR A 77 15.67 7.51 -3.49
CA TYR A 77 14.93 6.29 -3.16
C TYR A 77 15.32 5.72 -1.80
N ASN A 78 16.62 5.49 -1.54
CA ASN A 78 17.04 4.88 -0.26
C ASN A 78 16.94 5.86 0.90
N GLN A 79 17.55 7.05 0.78
CA GLN A 79 17.69 7.97 1.90
C GLN A 79 16.43 8.79 2.15
N PHE A 80 15.94 9.59 1.20
CA PHE A 80 14.79 10.45 1.48
C PHE A 80 13.46 9.67 1.49
N SER A 81 13.15 8.95 0.40
CA SER A 81 11.86 8.24 0.33
C SER A 81 11.73 7.16 1.40
N ASN A 82 12.75 6.30 1.57
CA ASN A 82 12.64 5.11 2.41
C ASN A 82 13.26 5.23 3.81
N ALA A 83 14.15 6.20 4.07
CA ALA A 83 14.69 6.46 5.41
C ALA A 83 14.16 7.74 6.07
N VAL A 84 13.37 8.58 5.37
CA VAL A 84 12.68 9.75 5.95
C VAL A 84 11.17 9.63 5.81
N LEU A 85 10.63 9.63 4.59
CA LEU A 85 9.18 9.66 4.38
C LEU A 85 8.49 8.38 4.87
N TRP A 86 8.98 7.21 4.45
CA TRP A 86 8.39 5.93 4.85
C TRP A 86 8.30 5.78 6.38
N PRO A 87 9.37 5.93 7.18
CA PRO A 87 9.27 5.80 8.63
C PRO A 87 8.35 6.86 9.26
N ALA A 88 8.42 8.12 8.84
CA ALA A 88 7.55 9.18 9.37
C ALA A 88 6.06 8.89 9.11
N PHE A 89 5.70 8.51 7.88
CA PHE A 89 4.32 8.23 7.50
C PHE A 89 3.79 6.92 8.13
N HIS A 90 4.68 6.05 8.60
CA HIS A 90 4.34 4.86 9.38
C HIS A 90 4.52 5.06 10.90
N TYR A 91 4.57 6.31 11.38
CA TYR A 91 4.63 6.67 12.80
C TYR A 91 5.88 6.13 13.52
N ARG A 92 6.98 6.00 12.79
CA ARG A 92 8.30 5.55 13.27
C ARG A 92 9.31 6.69 13.20
N LEU A 93 9.03 7.80 13.89
CA LEU A 93 9.94 8.93 13.97
C LEU A 93 11.32 8.54 14.53
N ASP A 94 11.38 7.51 15.38
CA ASP A 94 12.61 6.93 15.90
C ASP A 94 13.52 6.34 14.81
N LEU A 95 12.99 6.04 13.63
CA LEU A 95 13.73 5.52 12.47
C LEU A 95 13.98 6.57 11.38
N VAL A 96 13.51 7.82 11.57
CA VAL A 96 13.70 8.89 10.58
C VAL A 96 15.16 9.33 10.59
N ASN A 97 15.83 9.22 9.44
CA ASN A 97 17.21 9.63 9.24
C ASN A 97 17.29 10.76 8.19
N PHE A 98 17.01 11.99 8.61
CA PHE A 98 17.02 13.14 7.70
C PHE A 98 18.44 13.62 7.39
N GLN A 99 18.73 13.76 6.11
CA GLN A 99 19.95 14.38 5.60
C GLN A 99 19.59 15.40 4.53
N ARG A 100 20.19 16.60 4.59
CA ARG A 100 19.93 17.67 3.63
C ARG A 100 20.26 17.28 2.18
N PRO A 101 21.38 16.59 1.88
CA PRO A 101 21.65 16.11 0.52
C PRO A 101 20.58 15.16 -0.01
N ALA A 102 19.99 14.31 0.84
CA ALA A 102 18.90 13.42 0.45
C ALA A 102 17.64 14.20 0.06
N TRP A 103 17.31 15.26 0.81
CA TRP A 103 16.21 16.17 0.45
C TRP A 103 16.43 16.85 -0.90
N GLU A 104 17.63 17.40 -1.11
CA GLU A 104 17.99 18.06 -2.38
C GLU A 104 17.96 17.08 -3.55
N GLY A 105 18.47 15.86 -3.35
CA GLY A 105 18.38 14.77 -4.33
C GLY A 105 16.93 14.38 -4.64
N TYR A 106 16.06 14.34 -3.63
CA TYR A 106 14.63 14.03 -3.80
C TYR A 106 13.91 15.06 -4.67
N LEU A 107 14.13 16.36 -4.43
CA LEU A 107 13.59 17.43 -5.26
C LEU A 107 14.18 17.40 -6.68
N ARG A 108 15.50 17.23 -6.80
CA ARG A 108 16.19 17.16 -8.09
C ARG A 108 15.65 16.03 -8.96
N VAL A 109 15.45 14.83 -8.40
CA VAL A 109 14.88 13.70 -9.14
C VAL A 109 13.44 13.99 -9.56
N ASN A 110 12.60 14.54 -8.68
CA ASN A 110 11.23 14.92 -9.05
C ASN A 110 11.21 15.93 -10.21
N ALA A 111 12.07 16.95 -10.18
CA ALA A 111 12.19 17.93 -11.26
C ALA A 111 12.65 17.27 -12.57
N ALA A 112 13.69 16.43 -12.53
CA ALA A 112 14.22 15.74 -13.71
C ALA A 112 13.18 14.77 -14.32
N VAL A 113 12.43 14.05 -13.48
CA VAL A 113 11.38 13.13 -13.92
C VAL A 113 10.21 13.90 -14.53
N ALA A 114 9.85 15.08 -13.99
CA ALA A 114 8.84 15.95 -14.57
C ALA A 114 9.26 16.44 -15.97
N GLN A 115 10.52 16.88 -16.13
CA GLN A 115 11.08 17.28 -17.43
C GLN A 115 11.00 16.16 -18.47
N LYS A 116 11.31 14.92 -18.06
CA LYS A 116 11.20 13.74 -18.94
C LYS A 116 9.76 13.45 -19.38
N LEU A 117 8.76 13.82 -18.57
CA LEU A 117 7.35 13.61 -18.89
C LEU A 117 6.79 14.65 -19.87
N LEU A 118 7.24 15.91 -19.80
CA LEU A 118 6.73 17.01 -20.63
C LEU A 118 6.53 16.68 -22.12
N PRO A 119 7.52 16.11 -22.85
CA PRO A 119 7.37 15.82 -24.28
C PRO A 119 6.39 14.67 -24.57
N LEU A 120 5.87 14.00 -23.54
CA LEU A 120 4.88 12.93 -23.68
C LEU A 120 3.45 13.41 -23.41
N LEU A 121 3.26 14.61 -22.87
CA LEU A 121 1.95 15.16 -22.52
C LEU A 121 1.26 15.80 -23.72
N ALA A 122 -0.04 15.59 -23.82
CA ALA A 122 -0.96 16.33 -24.67
C ALA A 122 -1.83 17.27 -23.82
N ASP A 123 -2.35 18.34 -24.41
CA ASP A 123 -3.07 19.40 -23.70
C ASP A 123 -4.29 18.89 -22.91
N ASP A 124 -4.96 17.84 -23.39
CA ASP A 124 -6.17 17.30 -22.78
C ASP A 124 -5.93 16.09 -21.85
N ASP A 125 -4.68 15.65 -21.68
CA ASP A 125 -4.33 14.51 -20.82
C ASP A 125 -4.76 14.76 -19.36
N MET A 126 -5.03 13.66 -18.66
CA MET A 126 -5.13 13.64 -17.19
C MET A 126 -3.93 12.90 -16.64
N VAL A 127 -3.22 13.52 -15.70
CA VAL A 127 -2.06 12.93 -15.04
C VAL A 127 -2.51 12.34 -13.70
N TRP A 128 -2.20 11.08 -13.45
CA TRP A 128 -2.47 10.41 -12.18
C TRP A 128 -1.17 9.91 -11.56
N VAL A 129 -0.74 10.60 -10.51
CA VAL A 129 0.52 10.37 -9.81
C VAL A 129 0.29 9.49 -8.60
N HIS A 130 1.18 8.52 -8.39
CA HIS A 130 1.08 7.57 -7.29
C HIS A 130 2.27 7.64 -6.35
N ASP A 131 1.91 7.77 -5.07
CA ASP A 131 2.71 7.47 -3.89
C ASP A 131 3.79 8.48 -3.47
N TYR A 132 4.26 8.30 -2.23
CA TYR A 132 5.12 9.22 -1.48
C TYR A 132 6.48 9.53 -2.11
N HIS A 133 6.91 8.81 -3.13
CA HIS A 133 8.14 9.13 -3.85
C HIS A 133 7.97 10.40 -4.71
N LEU A 134 6.73 10.76 -5.04
CA LEU A 134 6.40 11.79 -6.02
C LEU A 134 5.55 12.93 -5.42
N LEU A 135 5.70 13.22 -4.12
CA LEU A 135 4.94 14.30 -3.47
C LEU A 135 5.12 15.66 -4.17
N PRO A 136 6.33 16.08 -4.62
CA PRO A 136 6.54 17.36 -5.29
C PRO A 136 6.10 17.39 -6.76
N PHE A 137 5.72 16.26 -7.35
CA PHE A 137 5.69 16.09 -8.79
C PHE A 137 4.72 17.04 -9.51
N ALA A 138 3.53 17.29 -8.95
CA ALA A 138 2.63 18.31 -9.51
C ALA A 138 3.26 19.69 -9.51
N SER A 139 3.91 20.10 -8.42
CA SER A 139 4.58 21.39 -8.31
C SER A 139 5.62 21.58 -9.41
N GLU A 140 6.42 20.53 -9.67
CA GLU A 140 7.40 20.54 -10.77
C GLU A 140 6.74 20.66 -12.15
N LEU A 141 5.62 19.98 -12.39
CA LEU A 141 4.86 20.15 -13.63
C LEU A 141 4.27 21.57 -13.75
N ARG A 142 3.72 22.14 -12.67
CA ARG A 142 3.16 23.50 -12.65
C ARG A 142 4.23 24.56 -12.93
N LYS A 143 5.44 24.42 -12.37
CA LYS A 143 6.59 25.30 -12.67
C LYS A 143 6.96 25.32 -14.16
N ASN A 144 6.66 24.24 -14.88
CA ASN A 144 6.89 24.09 -16.32
C ASN A 144 5.65 24.43 -17.18
N GLY A 145 4.64 25.08 -16.60
CA GLY A 145 3.46 25.56 -17.34
C GLY A 145 2.42 24.48 -17.67
N VAL A 146 2.53 23.28 -17.11
CA VAL A 146 1.55 22.21 -17.32
C VAL A 146 0.23 22.58 -16.65
N LYS A 147 -0.85 22.61 -17.43
CA LYS A 147 -2.21 22.97 -16.97
C LYS A 147 -3.18 21.79 -16.93
N ASN A 148 -2.72 20.60 -17.32
CA ASN A 148 -3.49 19.36 -17.25
C ASN A 148 -4.05 19.13 -15.86
N ARG A 149 -5.12 18.33 -15.78
CA ARG A 149 -5.65 17.85 -14.50
C ARG A 149 -4.65 16.85 -13.91
N ILE A 150 -4.17 17.10 -12.70
CA ILE A 150 -3.20 16.25 -12.00
C ILE A 150 -3.82 15.75 -10.69
N GLY A 151 -4.06 14.45 -10.62
CA GLY A 151 -4.46 13.76 -9.40
C GLY A 151 -3.27 13.09 -8.73
N PHE A 152 -3.30 13.02 -7.41
CA PHE A 152 -2.37 12.26 -6.57
C PHE A 152 -3.13 11.20 -5.77
N PHE A 153 -2.58 10.00 -5.65
CA PHE A 153 -3.07 9.00 -4.71
C PHE A 153 -1.93 8.49 -3.82
N LEU A 154 -2.09 8.66 -2.50
CA LEU A 154 -1.14 8.18 -1.51
C LEU A 154 -1.50 6.76 -1.07
N HIS A 155 -0.58 5.80 -1.24
CA HIS A 155 -0.86 4.39 -0.91
C HIS A 155 -0.57 4.06 0.56
N ILE A 156 0.37 4.79 1.15
CA ILE A 156 0.74 4.68 2.57
C ILE A 156 -0.15 5.59 3.43
N PRO A 157 -0.14 5.45 4.77
CA PRO A 157 -0.89 6.35 5.64
C PRO A 157 -0.41 7.79 5.50
N PHE A 158 -1.29 8.77 5.78
CA PHE A 158 -0.86 10.16 6.00
C PHE A 158 -0.75 10.41 7.51
N PRO A 159 0.40 10.86 8.03
CA PRO A 159 0.60 10.99 9.47
C PRO A 159 -0.11 12.24 10.03
N THR A 160 -0.43 12.21 11.32
CA THR A 160 -1.03 13.37 12.03
C THR A 160 -0.06 14.55 12.07
N PRO A 161 -0.54 15.78 12.32
CA PRO A 161 0.30 16.96 12.31
C PRO A 161 1.52 16.88 13.24
N GLU A 162 1.40 16.28 14.42
CA GLU A 162 2.50 16.14 15.37
C GLU A 162 3.67 15.32 14.79
N ILE A 163 3.35 14.32 13.96
CA ILE A 163 4.34 13.47 13.30
C ILE A 163 4.84 14.11 12.02
N PHE A 164 3.93 14.67 11.19
CA PHE A 164 4.31 15.28 9.92
C PHE A 164 5.21 16.50 10.13
N ASN A 165 4.90 17.37 11.10
CA ASN A 165 5.67 18.57 11.40
C ASN A 165 7.08 18.29 11.95
N ALA A 166 7.35 17.06 12.40
CA ALA A 166 8.70 16.65 12.78
C ALA A 166 9.65 16.54 11.58
N LEU A 167 9.12 16.43 10.35
CA LEU A 167 9.93 16.45 9.14
C LEU A 167 10.50 17.85 8.91
N PRO A 168 11.84 18.03 8.75
CA PRO A 168 12.40 19.35 8.52
C PRO A 168 11.82 20.11 7.31
N PRO A 169 11.50 19.48 6.16
CA PRO A 169 10.89 20.17 5.01
C PRO A 169 9.34 20.11 4.98
N HIS A 170 8.67 19.90 6.11
CA HIS A 170 7.21 19.68 6.15
C HIS A 170 6.39 20.79 5.46
N ALA A 171 6.69 22.06 5.72
CA ALA A 171 5.93 23.18 5.16
C ALA A 171 6.03 23.23 3.63
N GLU A 172 7.24 23.05 3.09
CA GLU A 172 7.48 23.02 1.64
C GLU A 172 6.78 21.83 0.98
N LEU A 173 6.81 20.65 1.60
CA LEU A 173 6.10 19.46 1.10
C LEU A 173 4.58 19.65 1.07
N LEU A 174 3.98 20.26 2.11
CA LEU A 174 2.54 20.53 2.15
C LEU A 174 2.11 21.54 1.10
N GLU A 175 2.89 22.61 0.92
CA GLU A 175 2.62 23.60 -0.11
C GLU A 175 2.70 22.97 -1.52
N GLN A 176 3.68 22.12 -1.78
CA GLN A 176 3.83 21.39 -3.04
C GLN A 176 2.69 20.39 -3.29
N LEU A 177 2.21 19.70 -2.25
CA LEU A 177 1.05 18.82 -2.36
C LEU A 177 -0.23 19.56 -2.76
N CYS A 178 -0.35 20.84 -2.41
CA CYS A 178 -1.49 21.66 -2.80
C CYS A 178 -1.49 22.04 -4.30
N ASP A 179 -0.44 21.71 -5.07
CA ASP A 179 -0.41 21.88 -6.54
C ASP A 179 -1.18 20.78 -7.30
N TYR A 180 -1.57 19.69 -6.62
CA TYR A 180 -2.47 18.69 -7.18
C TYR A 180 -3.91 19.20 -7.19
N ASP A 181 -4.67 18.86 -8.23
CA ASP A 181 -6.08 19.24 -8.32
C ASP A 181 -6.98 18.30 -7.51
N LEU A 182 -6.57 17.03 -7.36
CA LEU A 182 -7.24 16.00 -6.57
C LEU A 182 -6.23 15.19 -5.76
N LEU A 183 -6.39 15.14 -4.45
CA LEU A 183 -5.61 14.30 -3.53
C LEU A 183 -6.49 13.18 -2.98
N GLY A 184 -6.12 11.94 -3.28
CA GLY A 184 -6.78 10.73 -2.80
C GLY A 184 -5.99 10.02 -1.72
N PHE A 185 -6.69 9.53 -0.71
CA PHE A 185 -6.13 8.82 0.44
C PHE A 185 -6.82 7.47 0.65
N GLN A 186 -6.20 6.59 1.42
CA GLN A 186 -6.74 5.26 1.72
C GLN A 186 -7.92 5.31 2.69
N THR A 187 -7.83 6.15 3.72
CA THR A 187 -8.83 6.25 4.79
C THR A 187 -9.22 7.69 5.08
N GLU A 188 -10.35 7.88 5.76
CA GLU A 188 -10.79 9.20 6.22
C GLU A 188 -9.83 9.81 7.24
N ASN A 189 -9.19 8.99 8.09
CA ASN A 189 -8.17 9.47 9.03
C ASN A 189 -6.96 10.06 8.29
N ASP A 190 -6.53 9.45 7.19
CA ASP A 190 -5.42 9.97 6.37
C ASP A 190 -5.82 11.29 5.70
N ARG A 191 -7.03 11.35 5.13
CA ARG A 191 -7.56 12.57 4.49
C ARG A 191 -7.65 13.72 5.48
N GLN A 192 -8.21 13.46 6.66
CA GLN A 192 -8.38 14.48 7.69
C GLN A 192 -7.02 14.93 8.25
N ALA A 193 -6.08 14.00 8.48
CA ALA A 193 -4.73 14.34 8.92
C ALA A 193 -4.01 15.29 7.94
N PHE A 194 -4.17 15.08 6.62
CA PHE A 194 -3.65 16.02 5.62
C PHE A 194 -4.28 17.40 5.72
N VAL A 195 -5.61 17.47 5.82
CA VAL A 195 -6.35 18.75 5.98
C VAL A 195 -5.89 19.49 7.24
N ASP A 196 -5.72 18.77 8.36
CA ASP A 196 -5.26 19.34 9.62
C ASP A 196 -3.81 19.83 9.51
N CYS A 197 -2.93 19.09 8.83
CA CYS A 197 -1.56 19.53 8.57
C CYS A 197 -1.52 20.84 7.77
N VAL A 198 -2.34 20.95 6.72
CA VAL A 198 -2.42 22.19 5.93
C VAL A 198 -2.96 23.35 6.78
N ALA A 199 -4.04 23.12 7.53
CA ALA A 199 -4.68 24.14 8.36
C ALA A 199 -3.78 24.69 9.47
N GLN A 200 -2.82 23.89 9.96
CA GLN A 200 -1.80 24.36 10.92
C GLN A 200 -0.72 25.22 10.29
N GLN A 201 -0.44 25.05 9.00
CA GLN A 201 0.65 25.75 8.31
C GLN A 201 0.20 27.04 7.63
N THR A 202 -1.07 27.15 7.25
CA THR A 202 -1.59 28.33 6.54
C THR A 202 -3.11 28.46 6.70
N THR A 203 -3.65 29.60 6.28
CA THR A 203 -5.10 29.80 6.21
C THR A 203 -5.70 28.83 5.19
N LEU A 204 -6.49 27.88 5.68
CA LEU A 204 -7.25 26.93 4.87
C LEU A 204 -8.72 27.37 4.78
N SER A 205 -9.22 27.60 3.57
CA SER A 205 -10.63 27.90 3.34
C SER A 205 -11.31 26.74 2.62
N GLU A 206 -12.42 26.25 3.14
CA GLU A 206 -13.28 25.32 2.42
C GLU A 206 -14.16 26.10 1.43
N VAL A 207 -13.99 25.84 0.13
CA VAL A 207 -14.66 26.56 -0.97
C VAL A 207 -15.72 25.69 -1.67
N GLY A 208 -15.91 24.47 -1.20
CA GLY A 208 -16.88 23.49 -1.68
C GLY A 208 -16.73 22.17 -0.93
N HIS A 209 -17.58 21.18 -1.22
CA HIS A 209 -17.54 19.90 -0.52
C HIS A 209 -16.18 19.19 -0.69
N GLN A 210 -15.41 19.10 0.40
CA GLN A 210 -14.03 18.56 0.41
C GLN A 210 -13.11 19.25 -0.61
N GLN A 211 -13.41 20.51 -0.93
CA GLN A 211 -12.61 21.35 -1.81
C GLN A 211 -12.08 22.53 -1.03
N TYR A 212 -10.76 22.70 -1.05
CA TYR A 212 -10.06 23.62 -0.20
C TYR A 212 -9.20 24.60 -1.00
N ARG A 213 -8.91 25.74 -0.38
CA ARG A 213 -7.96 26.74 -0.88
C ARG A 213 -6.91 27.05 0.19
N ALA A 214 -5.64 26.90 -0.19
CA ALA A 214 -4.46 27.20 0.63
C ALA A 214 -3.30 27.65 -0.28
N TRP A 215 -2.47 28.59 0.16
CA TRP A 215 -1.38 29.17 -0.65
C TRP A 215 -1.83 29.68 -2.04
N GLY A 216 -3.08 30.15 -2.17
CA GLY A 216 -3.67 30.55 -3.46
C GLY A 216 -4.02 29.39 -4.40
N LYS A 217 -3.72 28.15 -4.02
CA LYS A 217 -4.00 26.93 -4.78
C LYS A 217 -5.34 26.36 -4.36
N THR A 218 -6.09 25.78 -5.31
CA THR A 218 -7.39 25.15 -5.04
C THR A 218 -7.29 23.67 -5.37
N PHE A 219 -7.62 22.81 -4.42
CA PHE A 219 -7.52 21.36 -4.56
C PHE A 219 -8.71 20.66 -3.90
N ARG A 220 -9.03 19.45 -4.35
CA ARG A 220 -10.04 18.59 -3.73
C ARG A 220 -9.36 17.43 -3.01
N THR A 221 -9.90 16.99 -1.87
CA THR A 221 -9.48 15.76 -1.20
C THR A 221 -10.60 14.74 -1.21
N ALA A 222 -10.26 13.45 -1.17
CA ALA A 222 -11.24 12.36 -1.09
C ALA A 222 -10.58 11.04 -0.63
N VAL A 223 -11.42 10.06 -0.26
CA VAL A 223 -10.99 8.73 0.18
C VAL A 223 -11.31 7.71 -0.90
N TYR A 224 -10.32 6.93 -1.30
CA TYR A 224 -10.47 5.83 -2.27
C TYR A 224 -9.73 4.59 -1.73
N PRO A 225 -10.37 3.75 -0.91
CA PRO A 225 -9.71 2.58 -0.31
C PRO A 225 -9.32 1.59 -1.41
N ILE A 226 -8.03 1.37 -1.64
CA ILE A 226 -7.56 0.44 -2.68
C ILE A 226 -7.95 -1.00 -2.34
N SER A 227 -8.24 -1.81 -3.36
CA SER A 227 -8.73 -3.16 -3.19
C SER A 227 -8.06 -4.16 -4.13
N ILE A 228 -8.70 -5.30 -4.36
CA ILE A 228 -8.21 -6.42 -5.18
C ILE A 228 -9.25 -6.82 -6.23
N GLU A 229 -8.91 -7.75 -7.12
CA GLU A 229 -9.87 -8.51 -7.93
C GLU A 229 -10.29 -9.79 -7.17
N PRO A 230 -11.40 -9.79 -6.39
CA PRO A 230 -11.73 -10.92 -5.53
C PRO A 230 -11.98 -12.21 -6.32
N GLN A 231 -12.58 -12.10 -7.52
CA GLN A 231 -12.87 -13.26 -8.37
C GLN A 231 -11.60 -13.89 -8.95
N GLU A 232 -10.59 -13.09 -9.31
CA GLU A 232 -9.28 -13.60 -9.77
C GLU A 232 -8.58 -14.34 -8.64
N VAL A 233 -8.57 -13.73 -7.44
CA VAL A 233 -7.99 -14.34 -6.24
C VAL A 233 -8.66 -15.68 -5.92
N ALA A 234 -9.99 -15.72 -5.87
CA ALA A 234 -10.74 -16.95 -5.63
C ALA A 234 -10.44 -18.03 -6.68
N ARG A 235 -10.35 -17.65 -7.96
CA ARG A 235 -10.01 -18.56 -9.06
C ARG A 235 -8.59 -19.10 -8.92
N SER A 236 -7.61 -18.24 -8.61
CA SER A 236 -6.21 -18.62 -8.40
C SER A 236 -6.00 -19.49 -7.16
N ALA A 237 -6.81 -19.27 -6.11
CA ALA A 237 -6.84 -20.08 -4.91
C ALA A 237 -7.46 -21.48 -5.15
N SER A 238 -8.43 -21.57 -6.06
CA SER A 238 -9.15 -22.80 -6.40
C SER A 238 -8.31 -23.83 -7.18
N GLY A 239 -8.82 -25.05 -7.30
CA GLY A 239 -8.18 -26.15 -8.03
C GLY A 239 -7.14 -26.93 -7.21
N PRO A 240 -6.50 -27.96 -7.82
CA PRO A 240 -5.63 -28.88 -7.09
C PRO A 240 -4.41 -28.17 -6.49
N LEU A 241 -3.96 -28.67 -5.35
CA LEU A 241 -2.68 -28.30 -4.78
C LEU A 241 -1.53 -28.89 -5.62
N PRO A 242 -0.40 -28.16 -5.77
CA PRO A 242 0.83 -28.76 -6.25
C PRO A 242 1.17 -30.01 -5.41
N PRO A 243 1.75 -31.08 -5.99
CA PRO A 243 1.98 -32.35 -5.29
C PRO A 243 2.66 -32.21 -3.93
N LYS A 244 3.68 -31.34 -3.82
CA LYS A 244 4.39 -31.06 -2.56
C LYS A 244 3.49 -30.43 -1.49
N LEU A 245 2.61 -29.50 -1.87
CA LEU A 245 1.66 -28.90 -0.92
C LEU A 245 0.53 -29.87 -0.56
N ALA A 246 0.11 -30.72 -1.49
CA ALA A 246 -0.88 -31.76 -1.23
C ALA A 246 -0.34 -32.77 -0.20
N GLN A 247 0.92 -33.19 -0.38
CA GLN A 247 1.63 -34.04 0.58
C GLN A 247 1.76 -33.36 1.94
N LEU A 248 2.23 -32.11 1.97
CA LEU A 248 2.35 -31.34 3.22
C LEU A 248 1.00 -31.21 3.94
N LYS A 249 -0.08 -30.94 3.20
CA LYS A 249 -1.44 -30.89 3.76
C LYS A 249 -1.86 -32.24 4.36
N ALA A 250 -1.50 -33.36 3.73
CA ALA A 250 -1.79 -34.69 4.25
C ALA A 250 -0.98 -35.02 5.51
N GLU A 251 0.29 -34.63 5.56
CA GLU A 251 1.18 -34.79 6.72
C GLU A 251 0.71 -33.96 7.93
N LEU A 252 0.16 -32.78 7.67
CA LEU A 252 -0.37 -31.87 8.70
C LEU A 252 -1.83 -32.15 9.08
N LYS A 253 -2.36 -33.33 8.73
CA LYS A 253 -3.75 -33.68 9.03
C LYS A 253 -3.99 -33.63 10.53
N GLY A 254 -4.83 -32.69 10.97
CA GLY A 254 -5.13 -32.46 12.39
C GLY A 254 -4.36 -31.30 13.04
N VAL A 255 -3.46 -30.65 12.30
CA VAL A 255 -2.74 -29.44 12.74
C VAL A 255 -3.38 -28.21 12.09
N LYS A 256 -3.78 -27.23 12.90
CA LYS A 256 -4.30 -25.95 12.38
C LYS A 256 -3.17 -25.03 11.94
N ASN A 257 -3.38 -24.29 10.86
CA ASN A 257 -2.37 -23.42 10.26
C ASN A 257 -2.70 -21.95 10.47
N ILE A 258 -1.79 -21.24 11.14
CA ILE A 258 -1.73 -19.78 11.16
C ILE A 258 -0.76 -19.36 10.06
N PHE A 259 -1.17 -18.40 9.25
CA PHE A 259 -0.38 -17.97 8.11
C PHE A 259 -0.30 -16.45 8.01
N SER A 260 0.92 -15.97 7.74
CA SER A 260 1.21 -14.56 7.54
C SER A 260 2.17 -14.38 6.36
N VAL A 261 1.85 -13.44 5.48
CA VAL A 261 2.72 -13.04 4.37
C VAL A 261 2.86 -11.54 4.42
N GLU A 262 4.06 -11.07 4.73
CA GLU A 262 4.33 -9.64 4.81
C GLU A 262 5.75 -9.40 4.34
N ARG A 263 6.00 -8.31 3.61
CA ARG A 263 7.39 -7.92 3.34
C ARG A 263 8.11 -7.74 4.67
N LEU A 264 9.40 -8.08 4.70
CA LEU A 264 10.25 -7.77 5.84
C LEU A 264 10.34 -6.24 5.95
N ASP A 265 9.56 -5.64 6.85
CA ASP A 265 9.43 -4.19 7.03
C ASP A 265 8.95 -3.90 8.45
N TYR A 266 9.49 -2.86 9.08
CA TYR A 266 9.18 -2.50 10.47
C TYR A 266 7.77 -2.00 10.69
N SER A 267 7.08 -1.53 9.64
CA SER A 267 5.65 -1.20 9.71
C SER A 267 4.77 -2.42 10.01
N LYS A 268 5.27 -3.63 9.72
CA LYS A 268 4.49 -4.87 9.74
C LYS A 268 4.37 -5.54 11.10
N GLY A 269 5.01 -5.01 12.14
CA GLY A 269 4.89 -5.54 13.50
C GLY A 269 5.28 -7.01 13.62
N LEU A 270 6.26 -7.46 12.83
CA LEU A 270 6.68 -8.87 12.79
C LEU A 270 7.23 -9.33 14.16
N PRO A 271 8.05 -8.53 14.87
CA PRO A 271 8.51 -8.91 16.22
C PRO A 271 7.35 -9.07 17.20
N GLU A 272 6.42 -8.12 17.24
CA GLU A 272 5.23 -8.13 18.10
C GLU A 272 4.35 -9.33 17.77
N ARG A 273 4.22 -9.67 16.49
CA ARG A 273 3.49 -10.86 16.04
C ARG A 273 4.11 -12.16 16.55
N PHE A 274 5.44 -12.27 16.56
CA PHE A 274 6.13 -13.45 17.10
C PHE A 274 5.97 -13.53 18.62
N GLN A 275 6.02 -12.39 19.31
CA GLN A 275 5.76 -12.31 20.76
C GLN A 275 4.31 -12.69 21.10
N ALA A 276 3.34 -12.27 20.30
CA ALA A 276 1.94 -12.66 20.47
C ALA A 276 1.72 -14.15 20.22
N TYR A 277 2.38 -14.73 19.21
CA TYR A 277 2.34 -16.18 18.99
C TYR A 277 2.98 -16.95 20.15
N GLU A 278 4.06 -16.45 20.70
CA GLU A 278 4.65 -17.00 21.92
C GLU A 278 3.69 -16.91 23.11
N ALA A 279 3.05 -15.76 23.33
CA ALA A 279 2.04 -15.58 24.36
C ALA A 279 0.84 -16.54 24.17
N LEU A 280 0.45 -16.85 22.94
CA LEU A 280 -0.54 -17.91 22.66
C LEU A 280 -0.06 -19.26 23.18
N LEU A 281 1.19 -19.64 22.92
CA LEU A 281 1.75 -20.90 23.40
C LEU A 281 1.91 -20.92 24.92
N GLU A 282 2.20 -19.78 25.56
CA GLU A 282 2.28 -19.60 27.02
C GLU A 282 0.91 -19.80 27.68
N ASN A 283 -0.05 -18.96 27.28
CA ASN A 283 -1.33 -18.77 27.95
C ASN A 283 -2.36 -19.84 27.57
N TYR A 284 -2.22 -20.46 26.39
CA TYR A 284 -3.16 -21.43 25.84
C TYR A 284 -2.44 -22.74 25.45
N PRO A 285 -1.91 -23.48 26.43
CA PRO A 285 -1.07 -24.67 26.20
C PRO A 285 -1.78 -25.80 25.44
N GLN A 286 -3.12 -25.78 25.37
CA GLN A 286 -3.92 -26.74 24.60
C GLN A 286 -3.57 -26.78 23.09
N HIS A 287 -2.96 -25.70 22.57
CA HIS A 287 -2.56 -25.57 21.17
C HIS A 287 -1.18 -26.17 20.86
N ARG A 288 -0.34 -26.41 21.88
CA ARG A 288 1.01 -26.96 21.68
C ARG A 288 0.94 -28.31 20.98
N GLY A 289 1.70 -28.49 19.90
CA GLY A 289 1.67 -29.69 19.05
C GLY A 289 0.46 -29.82 18.13
N LYS A 290 -0.53 -28.90 18.19
CA LYS A 290 -1.77 -28.95 17.40
C LYS A 290 -1.92 -27.78 16.42
N ILE A 291 -1.05 -26.80 16.51
CA ILE A 291 -1.03 -25.64 15.61
C ILE A 291 0.36 -25.46 15.00
N ARG A 292 0.39 -24.80 13.86
CA ARG A 292 1.63 -24.40 13.19
C ARG A 292 1.48 -22.98 12.70
N TYR A 293 2.45 -22.13 13.01
CA TYR A 293 2.53 -20.79 12.46
C TYR A 293 3.59 -20.71 11.36
N THR A 294 3.21 -20.22 10.18
CA THR A 294 4.13 -19.94 9.08
C THR A 294 4.14 -18.45 8.74
N GLN A 295 5.32 -17.84 8.83
CA GLN A 295 5.59 -16.46 8.41
C GLN A 295 6.47 -16.49 7.16
N ILE A 296 5.95 -15.96 6.06
CA ILE A 296 6.74 -15.67 4.86
C ILE A 296 7.11 -14.19 4.87
N ALA A 297 8.41 -13.89 4.82
CA ALA A 297 8.94 -12.54 4.83
C ALA A 297 9.94 -12.35 3.69
N PRO A 298 9.49 -12.06 2.44
CA PRO A 298 10.42 -11.78 1.38
C PRO A 298 11.27 -10.55 1.74
N THR A 299 12.57 -10.63 1.45
CA THR A 299 13.50 -9.54 1.67
C THR A 299 13.08 -8.30 0.88
N SER A 300 13.20 -7.14 1.51
CA SER A 300 12.89 -5.83 0.93
C SER A 300 13.98 -4.87 1.38
N ARG A 301 14.48 -4.03 0.46
CA ARG A 301 15.41 -2.92 0.77
C ARG A 301 16.60 -3.35 1.64
N GLY A 302 17.32 -4.40 1.21
CA GLY A 302 18.39 -5.03 1.99
C GLY A 302 19.56 -4.10 2.33
N ASP A 303 19.72 -3.01 1.58
CA ASP A 303 20.80 -2.03 1.77
C ASP A 303 20.52 -1.05 2.92
N VAL A 304 19.28 -1.00 3.44
CA VAL A 304 18.88 -0.08 4.51
C VAL A 304 19.05 -0.76 5.88
N GLN A 305 19.83 -0.14 6.78
CA GLN A 305 20.20 -0.71 8.09
C GLN A 305 19.00 -1.21 8.92
N ALA A 306 17.92 -0.41 8.99
CA ALA A 306 16.72 -0.77 9.75
C ALA A 306 16.08 -2.10 9.30
N TYR A 307 16.25 -2.48 8.02
CA TYR A 307 15.75 -3.76 7.48
C TYR A 307 16.66 -4.95 7.85
N GLN A 308 17.96 -4.70 8.03
CA GLN A 308 18.90 -5.72 8.51
C GLN A 308 18.67 -6.01 9.99
N ASP A 309 18.42 -4.98 10.79
CA ASP A 309 18.19 -5.10 12.23
C ASP A 309 16.93 -5.91 12.54
N ILE A 310 15.81 -5.60 11.88
CA ILE A 310 14.56 -6.36 12.05
C ILE A 310 14.72 -7.81 11.61
N ARG A 311 15.50 -8.08 10.56
CA ARG A 311 15.78 -9.46 10.14
C ARG A 311 16.44 -10.25 11.26
N HIS A 312 17.50 -9.70 11.83
CA HIS A 312 18.25 -10.34 12.92
C HIS A 312 17.36 -10.57 14.15
N GLN A 313 16.52 -9.59 14.49
CA GLN A 313 15.54 -9.72 15.57
C GLN A 313 14.56 -10.89 15.34
N LEU A 314 14.05 -11.05 14.12
CA LEU A 314 13.12 -12.12 13.77
C LEU A 314 13.79 -13.50 13.72
N GLU A 315 15.01 -13.61 13.20
CA GLU A 315 15.77 -14.86 13.19
C GLU A 315 16.05 -15.32 14.63
N THR A 316 16.42 -14.39 15.51
CA THR A 316 16.63 -14.63 16.95
C THR A 316 15.34 -15.07 17.63
N ALA A 317 14.23 -14.35 17.40
CA ALA A 317 12.93 -14.67 18.00
C ALA A 317 12.40 -16.03 17.54
N ALA A 318 12.53 -16.35 16.24
CA ALA A 318 12.14 -17.65 15.71
C ALA A 318 12.96 -18.80 16.31
N GLY A 319 14.28 -18.62 16.42
CA GLY A 319 15.16 -19.59 17.08
C GLY A 319 14.78 -19.83 18.54
N ARG A 320 14.51 -18.75 19.29
CA ARG A 320 14.10 -18.80 20.70
C ARG A 320 12.77 -19.53 20.89
N ILE A 321 11.73 -19.16 20.13
CA ILE A 321 10.39 -19.80 20.20
C ILE A 321 10.49 -21.29 19.85
N ASN A 322 11.16 -21.63 18.76
CA ASN A 322 11.31 -23.02 18.33
C ASN A 322 12.16 -23.83 19.31
N GLY A 323 13.19 -23.25 19.91
CA GLY A 323 14.01 -23.92 20.93
C GLY A 323 13.25 -24.19 22.23
N HIS A 324 12.36 -23.27 22.64
CA HIS A 324 11.59 -23.40 23.88
C HIS A 324 10.38 -24.34 23.74
N TYR A 325 9.63 -24.25 22.64
CA TYR A 325 8.37 -24.99 22.46
C TYR A 325 8.46 -26.19 21.51
N GLY A 326 9.53 -26.30 20.72
CA GLY A 326 9.68 -27.35 19.72
C GLY A 326 9.75 -28.76 20.32
N GLN A 327 9.31 -29.74 19.53
CA GLN A 327 9.36 -31.17 19.85
C GLN A 327 9.87 -31.96 18.64
N LEU A 328 10.29 -33.22 18.83
CA LEU A 328 10.89 -34.05 17.75
C LEU A 328 10.06 -34.13 16.45
N GLY A 329 8.74 -33.99 16.54
CA GLY A 329 7.83 -33.99 15.39
C GLY A 329 7.09 -32.67 15.15
N TRP A 330 7.45 -31.60 15.86
CA TRP A 330 6.72 -30.33 15.79
C TRP A 330 7.64 -29.12 15.88
N THR A 331 7.67 -28.34 14.79
CA THR A 331 8.26 -27.00 14.77
C THR A 331 7.13 -25.97 14.90
N PRO A 332 7.07 -25.20 16.00
CA PRO A 332 5.99 -24.24 16.23
C PRO A 332 5.91 -23.13 15.19
N LEU A 333 7.06 -22.57 14.79
CA LEU A 333 7.17 -21.39 13.92
C LEU A 333 8.08 -21.66 12.72
N TYR A 334 7.50 -21.63 11.52
CA TYR A 334 8.23 -21.66 10.25
C TYR A 334 8.42 -20.23 9.74
N TYR A 335 9.64 -19.72 9.84
CA TYR A 335 10.02 -18.42 9.33
C TYR A 335 10.79 -18.57 8.01
N LEU A 336 10.24 -18.03 6.93
CA LEU A 336 10.74 -18.22 5.56
C LEU A 336 11.09 -16.86 4.92
N ASN A 337 12.38 -16.58 4.81
CA ASN A 337 12.93 -15.40 4.12
C ASN A 337 13.06 -15.62 2.62
N GLN A 338 11.96 -15.99 1.96
CA GLN A 338 11.95 -16.39 0.56
C GLN A 338 10.77 -15.78 -0.19
N HIS A 339 10.95 -15.57 -1.48
CA HIS A 339 9.87 -15.16 -2.37
C HIS A 339 9.07 -16.37 -2.83
N PHE A 340 7.74 -16.27 -2.77
CA PHE A 340 6.81 -17.26 -3.29
C PHE A 340 5.92 -16.64 -4.37
N ASP A 341 5.58 -17.45 -5.38
CA ASP A 341 4.66 -17.04 -6.42
C ASP A 341 3.28 -16.71 -5.85
N ARG A 342 2.67 -15.61 -6.31
CA ARG A 342 1.37 -15.14 -5.82
C ARG A 342 0.27 -16.21 -5.95
N LYS A 343 0.24 -16.98 -7.04
CA LYS A 343 -0.76 -18.05 -7.22
C LYS A 343 -0.61 -19.16 -6.19
N LEU A 344 0.63 -19.46 -5.83
CA LEU A 344 0.91 -20.42 -4.77
C LEU A 344 0.43 -19.90 -3.42
N LEU A 345 0.67 -18.61 -3.13
CA LEU A 345 0.21 -17.98 -1.90
C LEU A 345 -1.32 -18.00 -1.77
N MET A 346 -2.07 -17.72 -2.85
CA MET A 346 -3.54 -17.79 -2.82
C MET A 346 -4.04 -19.20 -2.45
N LYS A 347 -3.39 -20.24 -2.99
CA LYS A 347 -3.69 -21.62 -2.61
C LYS A 347 -3.39 -21.88 -1.13
N VAL A 348 -2.27 -21.36 -0.62
CA VAL A 348 -1.91 -21.53 0.79
C VAL A 348 -2.90 -20.80 1.70
N PHE A 349 -3.32 -19.58 1.36
CA PHE A 349 -4.35 -18.85 2.10
C PHE A 349 -5.64 -19.64 2.20
N ARG A 350 -6.11 -20.25 1.09
CA ARG A 350 -7.33 -21.07 1.09
C ARG A 350 -7.32 -22.24 2.09
N TYR A 351 -6.15 -22.77 2.44
CA TYR A 351 -6.01 -23.87 3.40
C TYR A 351 -5.54 -23.44 4.78
N SER A 352 -5.39 -22.14 5.01
CA SER A 352 -4.97 -21.59 6.30
C SER A 352 -6.21 -21.37 7.17
N ASP A 353 -6.17 -21.90 8.40
CA ASP A 353 -7.26 -21.74 9.36
C ASP A 353 -7.32 -20.31 9.90
N VAL A 354 -6.17 -19.64 10.01
CA VAL A 354 -6.06 -18.27 10.52
C VAL A 354 -5.12 -17.45 9.64
N GLY A 355 -5.60 -16.31 9.15
CA GLY A 355 -4.78 -15.27 8.55
C GLY A 355 -4.40 -14.25 9.62
N LEU A 356 -3.11 -14.08 9.88
CA LEU A 356 -2.62 -13.17 10.92
C LEU A 356 -1.95 -11.95 10.27
N VAL A 357 -2.66 -10.83 10.25
CA VAL A 357 -2.26 -9.59 9.59
C VAL A 357 -2.24 -8.46 10.62
N THR A 358 -1.12 -8.31 11.30
CA THR A 358 -1.00 -7.40 12.46
C THR A 358 0.06 -6.31 12.27
N PRO A 359 0.00 -5.48 11.21
CA PRO A 359 0.92 -4.35 11.07
C PRO A 359 0.74 -3.33 12.19
N LEU A 360 1.82 -2.68 12.61
CA LEU A 360 1.79 -1.54 13.53
C LEU A 360 1.16 -0.31 12.87
N ARG A 361 1.37 -0.15 11.56
CA ARG A 361 0.70 0.85 10.72
C ARG A 361 0.74 0.39 9.26
N ASP A 362 -0.37 0.48 8.55
CA ASP A 362 -0.42 0.14 7.12
C ASP A 362 -1.51 0.95 6.42
N GLY A 363 -1.20 1.54 5.27
CA GLY A 363 -2.15 2.37 4.52
C GLY A 363 -3.40 1.59 4.12
N MET A 364 -3.28 0.29 3.84
CA MET A 364 -4.43 -0.57 3.55
C MET A 364 -4.23 -2.01 3.99
N ASN A 365 -3.14 -2.65 3.54
CA ASN A 365 -2.89 -4.09 3.60
C ASN A 365 -3.79 -4.94 2.67
N LEU A 366 -3.32 -5.16 1.44
CA LEU A 366 -4.02 -6.02 0.47
C LEU A 366 -3.95 -7.51 0.81
N VAL A 367 -2.97 -7.95 1.60
CA VAL A 367 -2.86 -9.36 2.03
C VAL A 367 -4.07 -9.77 2.86
N ALA A 368 -4.61 -8.88 3.70
CA ALA A 368 -5.86 -9.13 4.43
C ALA A 368 -7.03 -9.40 3.48
N LYS A 369 -7.19 -8.58 2.43
CA LYS A 369 -8.25 -8.75 1.43
C LYS A 369 -8.05 -10.02 0.60
N GLU A 370 -6.82 -10.31 0.18
CA GLU A 370 -6.45 -11.53 -0.55
C GLU A 370 -6.72 -12.79 0.28
N PHE A 371 -6.40 -12.77 1.59
CA PHE A 371 -6.67 -13.89 2.48
C PHE A 371 -8.17 -14.21 2.53
N VAL A 372 -9.02 -13.19 2.70
CA VAL A 372 -10.49 -13.35 2.73
C VAL A 372 -10.99 -13.88 1.38
N ALA A 373 -10.61 -13.25 0.27
CA ALA A 373 -11.07 -13.65 -1.06
C ALA A 373 -10.59 -15.05 -1.50
N ALA A 374 -9.48 -15.54 -0.95
CA ALA A 374 -8.96 -16.87 -1.25
C ALA A 374 -9.72 -18.01 -0.53
N GLN A 375 -10.47 -17.71 0.53
CA GLN A 375 -11.10 -18.72 1.38
C GLN A 375 -12.16 -19.56 0.65
N ASP A 376 -12.41 -20.75 1.19
CA ASP A 376 -13.58 -21.54 0.82
C ASP A 376 -14.81 -21.07 1.60
N PRO A 377 -15.88 -20.56 0.95
CA PRO A 377 -17.06 -20.08 1.65
C PRO A 377 -17.73 -21.14 2.54
N GLU A 378 -17.58 -22.43 2.23
CA GLU A 378 -18.17 -23.54 2.99
C GLU A 378 -17.36 -23.91 4.23
N ASN A 379 -16.08 -23.52 4.27
CA ASN A 379 -15.20 -23.74 5.43
C ASN A 379 -14.08 -22.68 5.51
N PRO A 380 -14.41 -21.40 5.73
CA PRO A 380 -13.45 -20.32 5.63
C PRO A 380 -12.60 -20.19 6.90
N GLY A 381 -11.33 -19.82 6.76
CA GLY A 381 -10.49 -19.41 7.87
C GLY A 381 -10.94 -18.10 8.52
N VAL A 382 -10.25 -17.71 9.59
CA VAL A 382 -10.51 -16.48 10.35
C VAL A 382 -9.40 -15.47 10.12
N LEU A 383 -9.76 -14.22 9.84
CA LEU A 383 -8.80 -13.12 9.75
C LEU A 383 -8.65 -12.46 11.13
N VAL A 384 -7.42 -12.40 11.63
CA VAL A 384 -6.99 -11.53 12.75
C VAL A 384 -6.28 -10.32 12.15
N LEU A 385 -6.80 -9.13 12.40
CA LEU A 385 -6.41 -7.90 11.69
C LEU A 385 -6.07 -6.77 12.66
N SER A 386 -4.94 -6.11 12.47
CA SER A 386 -4.61 -4.89 13.22
C SER A 386 -5.62 -3.79 12.96
N GLN A 387 -6.04 -3.09 14.01
CA GLN A 387 -6.82 -1.86 13.90
C GLN A 387 -6.08 -0.72 13.15
N PHE A 388 -4.76 -0.83 13.00
CA PHE A 388 -3.92 0.16 12.32
C PHE A 388 -3.64 -0.15 10.85
N ALA A 389 -4.29 -1.18 10.29
CA ALA A 389 -4.34 -1.41 8.85
C ALA A 389 -5.56 -0.70 8.26
N GLY A 390 -5.40 0.04 7.15
CA GLY A 390 -6.53 0.71 6.49
C GLY A 390 -7.70 -0.22 6.16
N ALA A 391 -7.44 -1.50 5.85
CA ALA A 391 -8.45 -2.52 5.60
C ALA A 391 -9.37 -2.78 6.80
N ALA A 392 -8.98 -2.43 8.03
CA ALA A 392 -9.84 -2.58 9.21
C ALA A 392 -11.12 -1.72 9.14
N ASN A 393 -11.09 -0.63 8.37
CA ASN A 393 -12.27 0.21 8.12
C ASN A 393 -13.35 -0.52 7.28
N GLU A 394 -12.94 -1.48 6.45
CA GLU A 394 -13.85 -2.25 5.57
C GLU A 394 -14.11 -3.66 6.12
N LEU A 395 -13.09 -4.34 6.64
CA LEU A 395 -13.13 -5.73 7.10
C LEU A 395 -13.55 -5.84 8.58
N THR A 396 -14.62 -5.15 8.95
CA THR A 396 -15.10 -5.01 10.35
C THR A 396 -15.51 -6.31 11.03
N SER A 397 -15.71 -7.39 10.27
CA SER A 397 -16.01 -8.73 10.79
C SER A 397 -14.78 -9.61 11.06
N ALA A 398 -13.57 -9.10 10.80
CA ALA A 398 -12.33 -9.70 11.29
C ALA A 398 -12.26 -9.67 12.83
N LEU A 399 -11.33 -10.42 13.41
CA LEU A 399 -10.94 -10.20 14.80
C LEU A 399 -9.95 -9.03 14.82
N ILE A 400 -10.49 -7.83 15.04
CA ILE A 400 -9.71 -6.59 15.15
C ILE A 400 -8.92 -6.61 16.45
N VAL A 401 -7.62 -6.32 16.37
CA VAL A 401 -6.70 -6.33 17.51
C VAL A 401 -5.80 -5.10 17.55
N ASN A 402 -5.36 -4.72 18.75
CA ASN A 402 -4.23 -3.84 18.92
C ASN A 402 -2.90 -4.64 18.90
N PRO A 403 -2.04 -4.50 17.87
CA PRO A 403 -0.79 -5.27 17.80
C PRO A 403 0.24 -4.91 18.90
N TYR A 404 0.05 -3.80 19.62
CA TYR A 404 0.89 -3.45 20.77
C TYR A 404 0.52 -4.25 22.03
N ASP A 405 -0.66 -4.86 22.07
CA ASP A 405 -1.08 -5.76 23.14
C ASP A 405 -0.87 -7.21 22.70
N ARG A 406 0.25 -7.80 23.14
CA ARG A 406 0.61 -9.18 22.79
C ARG A 406 -0.43 -10.19 23.25
N ASP A 407 -1.07 -9.95 24.40
CA ASP A 407 -1.99 -10.88 25.04
C ASP A 407 -3.39 -10.78 24.39
N GLU A 408 -3.78 -9.58 23.95
CA GLU A 408 -4.97 -9.38 23.09
C GLU A 408 -4.84 -10.16 21.78
N VAL A 409 -3.69 -10.05 21.10
CA VAL A 409 -3.46 -10.80 19.85
C VAL A 409 -3.44 -12.31 20.12
N ALA A 410 -2.85 -12.76 21.23
CA ALA A 410 -2.87 -14.17 21.63
C ALA A 410 -4.29 -14.68 21.90
N ALA A 411 -5.12 -13.90 22.60
CA ALA A 411 -6.52 -14.23 22.85
C ALA A 411 -7.35 -14.26 21.55
N ALA A 412 -7.09 -13.35 20.63
CA ALA A 412 -7.72 -13.35 19.31
C ALA A 412 -7.31 -14.58 18.48
N LEU A 413 -6.05 -15.02 18.57
CA LEU A 413 -5.59 -16.27 17.95
C LEU A 413 -6.26 -17.50 18.55
N ASP A 414 -6.38 -17.60 19.88
CA ASP A 414 -7.11 -18.68 20.53
C ASP A 414 -8.57 -18.73 20.07
N ARG A 415 -9.24 -17.58 20.05
CA ARG A 415 -10.60 -17.45 19.52
C ARG A 415 -10.69 -17.86 18.05
N ALA A 416 -9.77 -17.40 17.21
CA ALA A 416 -9.74 -17.73 15.79
C ALA A 416 -9.61 -19.25 15.58
N LEU A 417 -8.71 -19.88 16.33
CA LEU A 417 -8.45 -21.31 16.28
C LEU A 417 -9.61 -22.14 16.85
N THR A 418 -10.45 -21.60 17.72
CA THR A 418 -11.58 -22.33 18.32
C THR A 418 -12.94 -21.93 17.75
N MET A 419 -12.97 -21.01 16.78
CA MET A 419 -14.21 -20.44 16.24
C MET A 419 -15.11 -21.50 15.56
N PRO A 420 -16.39 -21.61 15.96
CA PRO A 420 -17.35 -22.50 15.32
C PRO A 420 -17.53 -22.17 13.83
N LEU A 421 -17.77 -23.19 13.00
CA LEU A 421 -17.94 -23.04 11.55
C LEU A 421 -19.01 -22.00 11.18
N ALA A 422 -20.15 -22.01 11.87
CA ALA A 422 -21.23 -21.06 11.61
C ALA A 422 -20.79 -19.59 11.78
N GLU A 423 -20.01 -19.28 12.81
CA GLU A 423 -19.48 -17.92 13.01
C GLU A 423 -18.45 -17.56 11.92
N ARG A 424 -17.58 -18.50 11.55
CA ARG A 424 -16.59 -18.29 10.48
C ARG A 424 -17.25 -17.94 9.14
N ILE A 425 -18.28 -18.69 8.75
CA ILE A 425 -19.05 -18.45 7.51
C ILE A 425 -19.68 -17.05 7.54
N ILE A 426 -20.33 -16.67 8.64
CA ILE A 426 -20.97 -15.35 8.78
C ILE A 426 -19.95 -14.22 8.66
N ARG A 427 -18.81 -14.31 9.35
CA ARG A 427 -17.76 -13.28 9.30
C ARG A 427 -17.15 -13.16 7.91
N HIS A 428 -16.80 -14.30 7.32
CA HIS A 428 -16.25 -14.38 5.97
C HIS A 428 -17.21 -13.77 4.95
N GLY A 429 -18.49 -14.14 4.96
CA GLY A 429 -19.48 -13.62 4.01
C GLY A 429 -19.66 -12.10 4.08
N LYS A 430 -19.64 -11.53 5.29
CA LYS A 430 -19.67 -10.06 5.48
C LYS A 430 -18.45 -9.37 4.89
N MET A 431 -17.25 -9.89 5.18
CA MET A 431 -15.99 -9.33 4.66
C MET A 431 -15.87 -9.47 3.14
N LEU A 432 -16.22 -10.62 2.59
CA LEU A 432 -16.18 -10.86 1.15
C LEU A 432 -17.11 -9.89 0.41
N LYS A 433 -18.35 -9.70 0.90
CA LYS A 433 -19.29 -8.73 0.33
C LYS A 433 -18.74 -7.30 0.33
N ALA A 434 -18.02 -6.90 1.38
CA ALA A 434 -17.39 -5.57 1.44
C ALA A 434 -16.31 -5.42 0.36
N ILE A 435 -15.47 -6.45 0.17
CA ILE A 435 -14.43 -6.46 -0.89
C ILE A 435 -15.07 -6.44 -2.29
N GLU A 436 -16.12 -7.22 -2.52
CA GLU A 436 -16.84 -7.27 -3.81
C GLU A 436 -17.56 -5.96 -4.14
N SER A 437 -18.02 -5.22 -3.12
CA SER A 437 -18.69 -3.93 -3.32
C SER A 437 -17.70 -2.79 -3.58
N ASN A 438 -16.43 -2.95 -3.21
CA ASN A 438 -15.37 -1.99 -3.40
C ASN A 438 -14.10 -2.70 -3.91
N ASP A 439 -14.17 -3.24 -5.13
CA ASP A 439 -13.05 -3.93 -5.76
C ASP A 439 -12.06 -2.93 -6.41
N ILE A 440 -10.98 -3.47 -7.00
CA ILE A 440 -9.95 -2.62 -7.62
C ILE A 440 -10.49 -1.82 -8.83
N ASP A 441 -11.52 -2.34 -9.53
CA ASP A 441 -12.13 -1.67 -10.67
C ASP A 441 -13.01 -0.50 -10.22
N ASN A 442 -13.70 -0.63 -9.08
CA ASN A 442 -14.42 0.47 -8.45
C ASN A 442 -13.45 1.57 -7.98
N TRP A 443 -12.35 1.19 -7.33
CA TRP A 443 -11.32 2.14 -6.87
C TRP A 443 -10.78 3.02 -8.00
N GLN A 444 -10.35 2.41 -9.11
CA GLN A 444 -9.82 3.16 -10.25
C GLN A 444 -10.89 4.02 -10.93
N ALA A 445 -12.11 3.49 -11.09
CA ALA A 445 -13.18 4.16 -11.81
C ALA A 445 -13.64 5.40 -11.05
N GLN A 446 -13.76 5.31 -9.73
CA GLN A 446 -14.16 6.41 -8.86
C GLN A 446 -13.11 7.53 -8.88
N PHE A 447 -11.82 7.20 -8.73
CA PHE A 447 -10.76 8.21 -8.79
C PHE A 447 -10.71 8.92 -10.14
N VAL A 448 -10.72 8.16 -11.24
CA VAL A 448 -10.68 8.73 -12.60
C VAL A 448 -11.93 9.57 -12.90
N ALA A 449 -13.10 9.14 -12.43
CA ALA A 449 -14.33 9.90 -12.59
C ALA A 449 -14.28 11.24 -11.84
N ASP A 450 -13.76 11.26 -10.61
CA ASP A 450 -13.60 12.49 -9.85
C ASP A 450 -12.52 13.40 -10.43
N LEU A 451 -11.39 12.86 -10.90
CA LEU A 451 -10.36 13.64 -11.59
C LEU A 451 -10.89 14.30 -12.87
N LYS A 452 -11.73 13.59 -13.64
CA LYS A 452 -12.41 14.15 -14.83
C LYS A 452 -13.31 15.35 -14.50
N ARG A 453 -13.92 15.35 -13.31
CA ARG A 453 -14.84 16.41 -12.85
C ARG A 453 -14.12 17.63 -12.29
N VAL A 454 -12.83 17.52 -11.97
CA VAL A 454 -12.07 18.68 -11.52
C VAL A 454 -11.95 19.67 -12.68
N LYS A 455 -12.42 20.90 -12.46
CA LYS A 455 -12.27 21.99 -13.44
C LYS A 455 -10.79 22.29 -13.61
N SER A 456 -10.34 22.40 -14.85
CA SER A 456 -8.96 22.81 -15.11
C SER A 456 -8.75 24.26 -14.61
N PRO A 457 -7.52 24.69 -14.32
CA PRO A 457 -7.22 26.08 -14.00
C PRO A 457 -7.66 27.07 -15.10
N GLU A 458 -7.87 26.62 -16.33
CA GLU A 458 -8.39 27.46 -17.43
C GLU A 458 -9.92 27.68 -17.33
N ASP A 459 -10.67 26.65 -16.88
CA ASP A 459 -12.13 26.72 -16.72
C ASP A 459 -12.55 27.63 -15.56
N SER A 460 -11.69 27.82 -14.55
CA SER A 460 -11.97 28.69 -13.40
C SER A 460 -11.76 30.17 -13.70
N CYS A 461 -11.00 30.51 -14.76
CA CYS A 461 -10.76 31.89 -15.19
C CYS A 461 -11.89 32.47 -16.07
N GLN A 462 -12.82 31.64 -16.56
CA GLN A 462 -13.89 32.07 -17.48
C GLN A 462 -15.23 32.46 -16.83
N GLN A 463 -15.30 32.63 -15.50
CA GLN A 463 -16.51 33.16 -14.85
C GLN A 463 -16.21 34.24 -13.81
N PRO A 464 -16.16 35.52 -14.21
CA PRO A 464 -16.66 36.57 -13.35
C PRO A 464 -18.18 36.60 -13.49
N THR A 465 -18.90 36.01 -12.53
CA THR A 465 -20.34 36.26 -12.40
C THR A 465 -20.49 37.72 -11.99
N VAL A 466 -20.74 38.59 -12.97
CA VAL A 466 -21.11 39.98 -12.73
C VAL A 466 -22.47 39.96 -12.04
N VAL A 467 -22.47 40.13 -10.72
CA VAL A 467 -23.68 40.44 -9.98
C VAL A 467 -23.94 41.93 -10.20
N THR A 468 -24.84 42.25 -11.12
CA THR A 468 -25.38 43.60 -11.23
C THR A 468 -26.22 43.91 -9.99
N PRO A 469 -26.03 45.06 -9.33
CA PRO A 469 -26.92 45.48 -8.26
C PRO A 469 -28.26 45.86 -8.87
N SER A 470 -29.33 45.19 -8.45
CA SER A 470 -30.70 45.61 -8.70
C SER A 470 -30.97 46.92 -7.94
N ALA A 471 -31.41 47.93 -8.69
CA ALA A 471 -31.82 49.26 -8.22
C ALA A 471 -33.19 49.23 -7.50
#